data_AF-A0A0A9BLL1-F1
#
_entry.id   AF-A0A0A9BLL1-F1
#
_cell.length_a   1.000
_cell.length_b   1.000
_cell.length_c   1.000
_cell.angle_alpha   90.00
_cell.angle_beta   90.00
_cell.angle_gamma   90.00
#
_symmetry.space_group_name_H-M   'P 1'
#
loop_
_entity.id
_entity.type
_entity.pdbx_description
1 polymer ?
#
loop_
_entity_poly.entity_id
_entity_poly.type
_entity_poly.pdbx_seq_one_letter_code
_entity_poly.pdbx_strand_id
1 'polypeptide(L)'
;MDLSSDSSTPSVDGARRGWLPKMDFPKFDGSNVRIWLDKCQDFFTLYQILDGFKVTATTMHLVSSAAHWYQSYKEVSGAQD
;
A
#
# COMPACT_ATOMS: atom_id res chain seq x y z
N MET A 1 -45.31 -9.41 12.84
CA MET A 1 -45.08 -8.38 11.81
C MET A 1 -43.59 -8.39 11.53
N ASP A 2 -43.27 -8.69 10.27
CA ASP A 2 -41.94 -8.81 9.71
C ASP A 2 -41.21 -7.45 9.67
N LEU A 3 -39.91 -7.49 9.38
CA LEU A 3 -38.99 -6.42 8.93
C LEU A 3 -37.92 -6.00 9.95
N SER A 4 -36.84 -6.76 9.97
CA SER A 4 -35.50 -6.16 9.92
C SER A 4 -34.72 -6.84 8.82
N SER A 5 -34.67 -6.16 7.68
CA SER A 5 -33.87 -6.49 6.51
C SER A 5 -32.44 -6.79 6.92
N ASP A 6 -32.00 -8.03 6.73
CA ASP A 6 -30.58 -8.32 6.60
C ASP A 6 -30.11 -7.60 5.34
N SER A 7 -29.56 -6.40 5.52
CA SER A 7 -28.77 -5.76 4.47
C SER A 7 -27.46 -6.53 4.35
N SER A 8 -27.54 -7.72 3.76
CA SER A 8 -26.43 -8.34 3.06
C SER A 8 -26.04 -7.38 1.95
N THR A 9 -25.25 -6.36 2.31
CA THR A 9 -24.52 -5.56 1.36
C THR A 9 -23.66 -6.56 0.58
N PRO A 10 -23.88 -6.78 -0.72
CA PRO A 10 -22.95 -7.59 -1.48
C PRO A 10 -21.62 -6.84 -1.41
N SER A 11 -20.61 -7.41 -0.75
CA SER A 11 -19.26 -6.86 -0.74
C SER A 11 -18.81 -6.76 -2.20
N VAL A 12 -18.96 -5.56 -2.76
CA VAL A 12 -18.52 -5.19 -4.11
C VAL A 12 -17.01 -5.37 -4.29
N ASP A 13 -16.29 -5.63 -3.20
CA ASP A 13 -14.86 -5.96 -3.15
C ASP A 13 -14.51 -7.16 -4.03
N GLY A 14 -15.38 -8.18 -4.09
CA GLY A 14 -15.14 -9.38 -4.90
C GLY A 14 -15.20 -9.11 -6.42
N ALA A 15 -16.20 -8.34 -6.85
CA ALA A 15 -16.38 -7.99 -8.26
C ALA A 15 -15.37 -6.95 -8.74
N ARG A 16 -14.94 -6.02 -7.86
CA ARG A 16 -13.96 -4.98 -8.20
C ARG A 16 -12.55 -5.52 -8.48
N ARG A 17 -12.19 -6.66 -7.89
CA ARG A 17 -10.85 -7.24 -8.06
C ARG A 17 -10.69 -8.08 -9.32
N GLY A 18 -11.79 -8.51 -9.95
CA GLY A 18 -11.75 -9.37 -11.15
C GLY A 18 -11.32 -8.65 -12.44
N TRP A 19 -11.52 -7.33 -12.53
CA TRP A 19 -11.17 -6.53 -13.72
C TRP A 19 -9.88 -5.72 -13.55
N LEU A 20 -9.32 -5.69 -12.34
CA LEU A 20 -8.08 -4.99 -12.07
C LEU A 20 -6.90 -5.78 -12.65
N PRO A 21 -6.03 -5.16 -13.46
CA PRO A 21 -4.82 -5.83 -13.93
C PRO A 21 -3.97 -6.23 -12.73
N LYS A 22 -3.26 -7.35 -12.81
CA LYS A 22 -2.27 -7.72 -11.79
C LYS A 22 -1.05 -6.82 -11.98
N MET A 23 -0.79 -5.94 -11.02
CA MET A 23 0.40 -5.08 -10.99
C MET A 23 1.23 -5.37 -9.75
N ASP A 24 2.55 -5.30 -9.92
CA ASP A 24 3.49 -5.32 -8.80
C ASP A 24 3.59 -3.94 -8.16
N PHE A 25 3.88 -3.91 -6.86
CA PHE A 25 4.10 -2.66 -6.16
C PHE A 25 5.38 -1.96 -6.66
N PRO A 26 5.37 -0.63 -6.85
CA PRO A 26 6.53 0.12 -7.33
C PRO A 26 7.72 0.04 -6.38
N LYS A 27 8.87 -0.44 -6.89
CA LYS A 27 10.13 -0.51 -6.15
C LYS A 27 10.87 0.83 -6.15
N PHE A 28 11.58 1.13 -5.07
CA PHE A 28 12.41 2.33 -4.94
C PHE A 28 13.85 1.99 -4.60
N ASP A 29 14.78 2.42 -5.44
CA ASP A 29 16.22 2.24 -5.26
C ASP A 29 16.94 3.51 -4.74
N GLY A 30 16.22 4.62 -4.59
CA GLY A 30 16.76 5.93 -4.26
C GLY A 30 16.66 6.96 -5.39
N SER A 31 16.27 6.55 -6.61
CA SER A 31 16.24 7.42 -7.79
C SER A 31 14.82 7.87 -8.15
N ASN A 32 14.70 9.05 -8.78
CA ASN A 32 13.44 9.55 -9.35
C ASN A 32 12.25 9.55 -8.38
N VAL A 33 12.46 10.01 -7.13
CA VAL A 33 11.49 9.95 -6.03
C VAL A 33 10.08 10.46 -6.39
N ARG A 34 9.96 11.52 -7.20
CA ARG A 34 8.66 12.07 -7.63
C ARG A 34 7.86 11.05 -8.46
N ILE A 35 8.49 10.46 -9.46
CA ILE A 35 7.86 9.45 -10.33
C ILE A 35 7.47 8.22 -9.51
N TRP A 36 8.30 7.83 -8.54
CA TRP A 36 7.97 6.70 -7.67
C TRP A 36 6.78 7.00 -6.76
N LEU A 37 6.70 8.20 -6.17
CA LEU A 37 5.56 8.61 -5.35
C LEU A 37 4.26 8.63 -6.16
N ASP A 38 4.29 9.16 -7.39
CA ASP A 38 3.12 9.16 -8.28
C ASP A 38 2.63 7.72 -8.55
N LYS A 39 3.55 6.79 -8.84
CA LYS A 39 3.22 5.36 -9.01
C LYS A 39 2.64 4.72 -7.76
N CYS A 40 3.18 5.04 -6.57
CA CYS A 40 2.63 4.55 -5.30
C CYS A 40 1.20 5.07 -5.10
N GLN A 41 0.96 6.35 -5.39
CA GLN A 41 -0.36 6.97 -5.24
C GLN A 41 -1.39 6.37 -6.20
N ASP A 42 -1.02 6.14 -7.45
CA ASP A 42 -1.86 5.46 -8.44
C ASP A 42 -2.18 4.03 -8.00
N PHE A 43 -1.17 3.28 -7.54
CA PHE A 43 -1.35 1.92 -7.02
C PHE A 43 -2.32 1.91 -5.82
N PHE A 44 -2.12 2.79 -4.84
CA PHE A 44 -3.00 2.86 -3.67
C PHE A 44 -4.44 3.21 -4.04
N THR A 45 -4.63 4.13 -4.98
CA THR A 45 -5.95 4.53 -5.45
C THR A 45 -6.62 3.39 -6.20
N LEU A 46 -5.89 2.71 -7.08
CA LEU A 46 -6.41 1.63 -7.90
C LEU A 46 -6.82 0.40 -7.06
N TYR A 47 -6.01 0.04 -6.07
CA TYR A 47 -6.24 -1.11 -5.18
C TYR A 47 -6.97 -0.75 -3.88
N GLN A 48 -7.36 0.52 -3.69
CA GLN A 48 -8.06 1.00 -2.49
C GLN A 48 -7.32 0.62 -1.19
N ILE A 49 -6.01 0.83 -1.15
CA ILE A 49 -5.17 0.51 0.01
C ILE A 49 -5.45 1.53 1.13
N LEU A 50 -5.77 1.03 2.33
CA LEU A 50 -6.05 1.87 3.50
C LEU A 50 -4.81 2.68 3.91
N ASP A 51 -5.02 3.92 4.37
CA ASP A 51 -3.95 4.86 4.72
C ASP A 51 -2.95 4.27 5.73
N GLY A 52 -3.44 3.56 6.75
CA GLY A 52 -2.59 2.90 7.76
C GLY A 52 -1.65 1.83 7.21
N PHE A 53 -1.93 1.28 6.02
CA PHE A 53 -1.07 0.29 5.37
C PHE A 53 -0.12 0.89 4.33
N LYS A 54 -0.32 2.13 3.89
CA LYS A 54 0.47 2.73 2.80
C LYS A 54 1.95 2.80 3.13
N VAL A 55 2.30 3.26 4.33
CA VAL A 55 3.71 3.36 4.77
C VAL A 55 4.36 1.98 4.84
N THR A 56 3.69 1.00 5.44
CA THR A 56 4.20 -0.38 5.52
C THR A 56 4.39 -0.99 4.14
N ALA A 57 3.39 -0.87 3.26
CA ALA A 57 3.46 -1.36 1.88
C ALA A 57 4.65 -0.72 1.12
N THR A 58 4.84 0.58 1.29
CA THR A 58 5.91 1.33 0.64
C THR A 58 7.30 0.89 1.12
N THR A 59 7.46 0.77 2.44
CA THR A 59 8.76 0.46 3.06
C THR A 59 9.23 -0.97 2.79
N MET A 60 8.28 -1.91 2.62
CA MET A 60 8.58 -3.29 2.20
C MET A 60 9.12 -3.40 0.76
N HIS A 61 8.95 -2.37 -0.07
CA HIS A 61 9.38 -2.38 -1.48
C HIS A 61 10.54 -1.42 -1.76
N LEU A 62 11.22 -0.96 -0.70
CA LEU A 62 12.53 -0.34 -0.82
C LEU A 62 13.55 -1.41 -1.25
N VAL A 63 14.46 -1.04 -2.14
CA VAL A 63 15.51 -1.93 -2.65
C VAL A 63 16.86 -1.23 -2.66
N SER A 64 17.94 -2.00 -2.77
CA SER A 64 19.30 -1.48 -2.89
C SER A 64 19.64 -0.44 -1.78
N SER A 65 20.29 0.66 -2.14
CA SER A 65 20.67 1.76 -1.24
C SER A 65 19.52 2.29 -0.39
N ALA A 66 18.31 2.38 -0.94
CA ALA A 66 17.14 2.85 -0.18
C ALA A 66 16.73 1.88 0.93
N ALA A 67 16.81 0.57 0.68
CA ALA A 67 16.55 -0.44 1.70
C ALA A 67 17.58 -0.37 2.84
N HIS A 68 18.86 -0.21 2.50
CA HIS A 68 19.92 -0.08 3.50
C HIS A 68 19.74 1.17 4.36
N TRP A 69 19.44 2.32 3.75
CA TRP A 69 19.14 3.56 4.47
C TRP A 69 17.97 3.38 5.46
N TYR A 70 16.88 2.76 5.01
CA TYR A 70 15.70 2.57 5.87
C TYR A 70 15.98 1.63 7.04
N GLN A 71 16.81 0.60 6.83
CA GLN A 71 17.23 -0.30 7.89
C GLN A 71 18.05 0.44 8.96
N SER A 72 19.05 1.23 8.56
CA SER A 72 19.83 2.06 9.49
C SER A 72 18.97 3.11 10.21
N TYR A 73 18.00 3.71 9.50
CA TYR A 73 17.04 4.65 10.12
C TYR A 73 16.24 3.97 11.24
N LYS A 74 15.69 2.77 11.00
CA LYS A 74 14.93 2.02 12.00
C LYS A 74 15.76 1.63 13.22
N GLU A 75 17.03 1.29 13.02
CA GLU A 75 17.95 0.94 14.11
C GLU A 75 18.24 2.15 15.01
N VAL A 76 18.39 3.34 14.41
CA VAL A 76 18.56 4.59 15.15
C VAL A 76 17.28 4.99 15.87
N SER A 77 16.11 4.85 15.23
CA SER A 77 14.82 5.21 15.84
C SER A 77 14.32 4.18 16.86
N GLY A 78 14.75 2.92 16.76
CA GLY A 78 14.39 1.84 17.70
C GLY A 78 15.18 1.84 19.01
N ALA A 79 16.11 2.79 19.19
CA ALA A 79 16.78 3.05 20.47
C ALA A 79 16.05 4.10 21.34
N GLN A 80 14.87 4.56 20.87
CA GLN A 80 14.11 5.66 21.48
C GLN A 80 12.61 5.32 21.52
N ASP A 81 12.28 4.10 21.96
CA ASP A 81 10.95 3.70 22.46
C ASP A 81 11.12 2.99 23.82
#